data_AF-A0A8J8IVB7-F1
#
_entry.id   AF-A0A8J8IVB7-F1
#
_cell.length_a   1.000
_cell.length_b   1.000
_cell.length_c   1.000
_cell.angle_alpha   90.00
_cell.angle_beta   90.00
_cell.angle_gamma   90.00
#
_symmetry.space_group_name_H-M   'P 1'
#
loop_
_entity.id
_entity.type
_entity.pdbx_description
1 polymer ?
#
loop_
_entity_poly.entity_id
_entity_poly.type
_entity_poly.pdbx_seq_one_letter_code
_entity_poly.pdbx_strand_id
1 'polypeptide(L)'
;ALIPETEFQKEAEHIAGFEGEVFWVTHAGHDPLDIKLILRPTSETAMYSMFALWIRSHADLPFKVYQIVNTYRYETKHTRPLIRVREISRFFEAHTAHDSFEDAERQIKEDLEIFDNLAKFLAIPYIVSKRPDW
;
A
#
# COMPACT_ATOMS: atom_id res chain seq x y z
N ALA A 1 -8.25 8.20 0.03
CA ALA A 1 -7.00 8.96 -0.21
C ALA A 1 -6.46 9.55 1.09
N LEU A 2 -7.31 10.09 1.96
CA LEU A 2 -6.90 10.64 3.26
C LEU A 2 -6.96 9.56 4.35
N ILE A 3 -5.96 9.55 5.23
CA ILE A 3 -5.84 8.66 6.39
C ILE A 3 -5.71 9.54 7.63
N PRO A 4 -6.55 9.37 8.66
CA PRO A 4 -6.39 10.10 9.92
C PRO A 4 -5.05 9.77 10.60
N GLU A 5 -4.45 10.77 11.25
CA GLU A 5 -3.23 10.59 12.06
C GLU A 5 -3.37 9.44 13.08
N THR A 6 -4.56 9.29 13.66
CA THR A 6 -4.87 8.23 14.64
C THR A 6 -4.78 6.82 14.07
N GLU A 7 -5.18 6.61 12.81
CA GLU A 7 -5.08 5.31 12.13
C GLU A 7 -3.66 5.07 11.64
N PHE A 8 -3.01 6.12 11.13
CA PHE A 8 -1.62 6.03 10.68
C PHE A 8 -0.70 5.62 11.83
N GLN A 9 -0.85 6.22 13.01
CA GLN A 9 -0.07 5.93 14.23
C GLN A 9 -0.17 4.50 14.76
N LYS A 10 -1.17 3.71 14.32
CA LYS A 10 -1.31 2.32 14.77
C LYS A 10 -0.23 1.40 14.22
N GLU A 11 0.41 1.75 13.10
CA GLU A 11 1.48 0.95 12.49
C GLU A 11 2.86 1.60 12.67
N ALA A 12 3.29 1.76 13.93
CA ALA A 12 4.56 2.43 14.27
C ALA A 12 5.80 1.88 13.52
N GLU A 13 5.86 0.57 13.26
CA GLU A 13 6.97 -0.04 12.51
C GLU A 13 6.92 0.31 11.02
N HIS A 14 5.73 0.35 10.42
CA HIS A 14 5.53 0.77 9.03
C HIS A 14 5.79 2.28 8.88
N ILE A 15 5.40 3.06 9.89
CA ILE A 15 5.61 4.51 9.96
C ILE A 15 7.09 4.86 9.93
N ALA A 16 7.97 4.10 10.60
CA ALA A 16 9.41 4.40 10.63
C ALA A 16 10.03 4.50 9.21
N GLY A 17 9.49 3.76 8.23
CA GLY A 17 9.89 3.87 6.82
C GLY A 17 9.36 5.12 6.10
N PHE A 18 8.28 5.74 6.62
CA PHE A 18 7.54 6.82 5.97
C PHE A 18 7.48 8.14 6.76
N GLU A 19 8.00 8.24 7.99
CA GLU A 19 7.88 9.43 8.86
C GLU A 19 8.35 10.73 8.18
N GLY A 20 9.32 10.64 7.27
CA GLY A 20 9.82 11.79 6.50
C GLY A 20 9.23 11.93 5.10
N GLU A 21 8.39 11.00 4.65
CA GLU A 21 7.98 10.85 3.25
C GLU A 21 6.47 11.03 3.01
N VAL A 22 5.73 11.57 3.98
CA VAL A 22 4.27 11.77 3.86
C VAL A 22 3.88 13.24 3.73
N PHE A 23 2.75 13.47 3.05
CA PHE A 23 2.11 14.78 2.99
C PHE A 23 1.03 14.90 4.05
N TRP A 24 1.06 16.00 4.77
CA TRP A 24 0.09 16.33 5.80
C TRP A 24 -0.92 17.37 5.31
N VAL A 25 -2.19 17.11 5.59
CA VAL A 25 -3.29 18.06 5.47
C VAL A 25 -3.65 18.50 6.88
N THR A 26 -3.38 19.77 7.18
CA THR A 26 -3.54 20.36 8.52
C THR A 26 -4.67 21.38 8.61
N HIS A 27 -5.17 21.88 7.47
CA HIS A 27 -6.21 22.90 7.40
C HIS A 27 -7.30 22.49 6.42
N ALA A 28 -8.54 22.84 6.73
CA ALA A 28 -9.68 22.80 5.81
C ALA A 28 -10.11 24.24 5.50
N GLY A 29 -9.68 24.76 4.36
CA GLY A 29 -9.82 26.20 4.08
C GLY A 29 -8.89 27.00 4.98
N HIS A 30 -9.45 27.87 5.83
CA HIS A 30 -8.69 28.70 6.77
C HIS A 30 -8.63 28.11 8.19
N ASP A 31 -9.48 27.13 8.50
CA ASP A 31 -9.56 26.56 9.84
C ASP A 31 -8.61 25.36 9.99
N PRO A 32 -7.87 25.26 11.10
CA PRO A 32 -7.07 24.08 11.39
C PRO A 32 -7.97 22.87 11.65
N LEU A 33 -7.54 21.70 11.20
CA LEU A 33 -8.25 20.44 11.46
C LEU A 33 -7.99 19.96 12.89
N ASP A 34 -9.03 19.43 13.56
CA ASP A 34 -8.90 18.80 14.88
C ASP A 34 -7.95 17.60 14.85
N ILE A 35 -8.01 16.84 13.75
CA ILE A 35 -7.15 15.68 13.50
C ILE A 35 -6.46 15.89 12.15
N LYS A 36 -5.14 15.84 12.14
CA LYS A 36 -4.38 15.94 10.89
C LYS A 36 -4.68 14.73 10.02
N LEU A 37 -4.74 14.96 8.72
CA LEU A 37 -4.93 13.90 7.74
C LEU A 37 -3.65 13.74 6.92
N ILE A 38 -3.43 12.53 6.45
CA ILE A 38 -2.27 12.17 5.63
C ILE A 38 -2.76 11.75 4.25
N LEU A 39 -2.09 12.21 3.20
CA LEU A 39 -2.27 11.61 1.87
C LEU A 39 -1.59 10.24 1.85
N ARG A 40 -2.35 9.19 1.53
CA ARG A 40 -1.85 7.81 1.55
C ARG A 40 -0.51 7.64 0.78
N PRO A 41 0.57 7.21 1.44
CA PRO A 41 1.77 6.74 0.75
C PRO A 41 1.58 5.32 0.18
N THR A 42 0.74 4.55 0.87
CA THR A 42 0.24 3.21 0.61
C THR A 42 -1.04 3.01 1.44
N SER A 43 -1.88 2.01 1.15
CA SER A 43 -3.24 1.93 1.71
C SER A 43 -3.43 0.94 2.87
N GLU A 44 -2.38 0.30 3.40
CA GLU A 44 -2.43 -0.67 4.51
C GLU A 44 -3.21 -0.11 5.71
N THR A 45 -2.78 1.04 6.25
CA THR A 45 -3.41 1.67 7.42
C THR A 45 -4.87 2.08 7.17
N ALA A 46 -5.25 2.36 5.93
CA ALA A 46 -6.64 2.63 5.55
C ALA A 46 -7.48 1.37 5.36
N MET A 47 -6.90 0.30 4.81
CA MET A 47 -7.59 -0.92 4.43
C MET A 47 -7.70 -1.90 5.60
N TYR A 48 -6.68 -2.03 6.42
CA TYR A 48 -6.63 -3.07 7.47
C TYR A 48 -7.60 -2.79 8.62
N SER A 49 -7.88 -1.52 8.91
CA SER A 49 -8.98 -1.13 9.80
C SER A 49 -10.35 -1.60 9.27
N MET A 50 -10.54 -1.60 7.95
CA MET A 50 -11.74 -2.13 7.29
C MET A 50 -11.75 -3.67 7.22
N PHE A 51 -10.59 -4.30 7.01
CA PHE A 51 -10.49 -5.77 6.99
C PHE A 51 -10.95 -6.37 8.31
N ALA A 52 -10.58 -5.76 9.43
CA ALA A 52 -11.05 -6.15 10.77
C ALA A 52 -12.58 -6.05 10.94
N LEU A 53 -13.25 -5.23 10.10
CA LEU A 53 -14.71 -5.11 10.09
C LEU A 53 -15.39 -6.10 9.13
N TRP A 54 -14.73 -6.43 8.03
CA TRP A 54 -15.29 -7.28 6.97
C TRP A 54 -15.08 -8.77 7.22
N ILE A 55 -13.92 -9.15 7.74
CA ILE A 55 -13.55 -10.55 7.99
C ILE A 55 -14.04 -10.93 9.39
N ARG A 56 -15.04 -11.80 9.48
CA ARG A 56 -15.67 -12.21 10.75
C ARG A 56 -15.55 -13.71 11.02
N SER A 57 -15.40 -14.51 9.97
CA SER A 57 -15.28 -15.95 10.03
C SER A 57 -14.12 -16.44 9.17
N HIS A 58 -13.60 -17.64 9.48
CA HIS A 58 -12.68 -18.35 8.60
C HIS A 58 -13.30 -18.62 7.21
N ALA A 59 -14.63 -18.65 7.12
CA ALA A 59 -15.34 -18.77 5.85
C ALA A 59 -15.23 -17.54 4.93
N ASP A 60 -14.83 -16.38 5.47
CA ASP A 60 -14.59 -15.16 4.69
C ASP A 60 -13.18 -15.16 4.04
N LEU A 61 -12.35 -16.14 4.39
CA LEU A 61 -10.98 -16.30 3.91
C LEU A 61 -10.90 -17.37 2.80
N PRO A 62 -10.00 -17.22 1.81
CA PRO A 62 -9.09 -16.10 1.62
C PRO A 62 -9.82 -14.86 1.08
N PHE A 63 -9.52 -13.71 1.68
CA PHE A 63 -10.04 -12.42 1.22
C PHE A 63 -9.00 -11.78 0.31
N LYS A 64 -9.30 -11.60 -0.98
CA LYS A 64 -8.38 -10.99 -1.96
C LYS A 64 -9.01 -9.75 -2.59
N VAL A 65 -8.35 -8.60 -2.47
CA VAL A 65 -8.81 -7.35 -3.07
C VAL A 65 -7.64 -6.56 -3.67
N TYR A 66 -7.92 -5.78 -4.70
CA TYR A 66 -6.96 -4.84 -5.27
C TYR A 66 -7.62 -3.52 -5.60
N GLN A 67 -6.80 -2.47 -5.70
CA GLN A 67 -7.23 -1.18 -6.21
C GLN A 67 -6.14 -0.55 -7.08
N ILE A 68 -6.58 0.30 -8.02
CA ILE A 68 -5.69 1.14 -8.81
C ILE A 68 -6.02 2.58 -8.46
N VAL A 69 -5.06 3.25 -7.84
CA VAL A 69 -5.31 4.55 -7.22
C VAL A 69 -4.11 5.49 -7.33
N ASN A 70 -4.36 6.75 -7.00
CA ASN A 70 -3.32 7.73 -6.72
C ASN A 70 -2.80 7.61 -5.28
N THR A 71 -1.48 7.53 -5.15
CA THR A 71 -0.73 7.60 -3.87
C THR A 71 0.32 8.71 -3.91
N TYR A 72 0.75 9.17 -2.75
CA TYR A 72 1.62 10.35 -2.62
C TYR A 72 2.82 10.05 -1.74
N ARG A 73 4.03 10.35 -2.24
CA ARG A 73 5.28 10.13 -1.50
C ARG A 73 6.20 11.35 -1.61
N TYR A 74 6.58 11.90 -0.47
CA TYR A 74 7.52 13.02 -0.36
C TYR A 74 8.96 12.51 -0.37
N GLU A 75 9.37 11.93 -1.50
CA GLU A 75 10.71 11.37 -1.69
C GLU A 75 11.75 12.41 -2.15
N THR A 76 13.00 11.93 -2.35
CA THR A 76 14.20 12.66 -2.80
C THR A 76 13.97 13.78 -3.83
N LYS A 77 14.88 14.78 -3.79
CA LYS A 77 14.81 16.02 -4.59
C LYS A 77 14.72 15.80 -6.11
N HIS A 78 15.23 14.69 -6.64
CA HIS A 78 15.29 14.41 -8.08
C HIS A 78 14.06 13.64 -8.57
N THR A 79 13.07 14.39 -9.07
CA THR A 79 11.91 13.83 -9.76
C THR A 79 12.31 13.26 -11.13
N ARG A 80 11.85 12.05 -11.44
CA ARG A 80 12.00 11.39 -12.75
C ARG A 80 10.63 10.97 -13.27
N PRO A 81 10.18 11.46 -14.44
CA PRO A 81 8.87 11.10 -14.99
C PRO A 81 8.66 9.58 -15.00
N LEU A 82 7.50 9.13 -14.51
CA LEU A 82 7.05 7.72 -14.42
C LEU A 82 7.89 6.78 -13.54
N ILE A 83 9.08 7.19 -13.09
CA ILE A 83 9.98 6.35 -12.28
C ILE A 83 9.96 6.80 -10.81
N ARG A 84 10.04 8.10 -10.57
CA ARG A 84 10.04 8.70 -9.24
C ARG A 84 9.31 10.02 -9.26
N VAL A 85 8.06 9.99 -8.80
CA VAL A 85 7.11 11.10 -8.80
C VAL A 85 6.53 11.27 -7.41
N ARG A 86 6.08 12.49 -7.08
CA ARG A 86 5.44 12.77 -5.78
C ARG A 86 4.00 12.31 -5.71
N GLU A 87 3.35 12.22 -6.86
CA GLU A 87 2.03 11.63 -7.04
C GLU A 87 2.16 10.47 -8.02
N ILE A 88 1.97 9.25 -7.52
CA ILE A 88 1.96 8.04 -8.32
C ILE A 88 0.52 7.84 -8.78
N SER A 89 0.21 8.25 -10.01
CA SER A 89 -1.18 8.36 -10.51
C SER A 89 -1.88 7.03 -10.79
N ARG A 90 -1.13 5.92 -10.89
CA ARG A 90 -1.66 4.57 -11.19
C ARG A 90 -0.95 3.52 -10.34
N PHE A 91 -0.98 3.71 -9.03
CA PHE A 91 -0.47 2.73 -8.09
C PHE A 91 -1.43 1.56 -7.99
N PHE A 92 -1.00 0.39 -8.49
CA PHE A 92 -1.70 -0.87 -8.27
C PHE A 92 -1.22 -1.44 -6.95
N GLU A 93 -2.15 -1.69 -6.04
CA GLU A 93 -1.90 -2.38 -4.78
C GLU A 93 -2.94 -3.46 -4.57
N ALA A 94 -2.47 -4.65 -4.19
CA ALA A 94 -3.29 -5.80 -3.87
C ALA A 94 -3.01 -6.21 -2.43
N HIS A 95 -4.07 -6.52 -1.69
CA HIS A 95 -4.00 -6.95 -0.31
C HIS A 95 -4.83 -8.21 -0.15
N THR A 96 -4.24 -9.21 0.49
CA THR A 96 -4.89 -10.49 0.75
C THR A 96 -4.82 -10.84 2.23
N ALA A 97 -5.83 -11.55 2.72
CA ALA A 97 -5.85 -12.11 4.06
C ALA A 97 -6.17 -13.60 3.96
N HIS A 98 -5.47 -14.40 4.75
CA HIS A 98 -5.45 -15.87 4.66
C HIS A 98 -5.63 -16.50 6.04
N ASP A 99 -6.11 -17.74 6.06
CA ASP A 99 -6.35 -18.49 7.30
C ASP A 99 -5.07 -19.05 7.93
N SER A 100 -4.03 -19.25 7.11
CA SER A 100 -2.80 -19.95 7.46
C SER A 100 -1.61 -19.35 6.72
N PHE A 101 -0.42 -19.53 7.30
CA PHE A 101 0.84 -19.10 6.68
C PHE A 101 1.09 -19.84 5.37
N GLU A 102 0.75 -21.14 5.31
CA GLU A 102 0.89 -21.95 4.11
C GLU A 102 0.00 -21.45 2.96
N ASP A 103 -1.18 -20.92 3.27
CA ASP A 103 -2.06 -20.31 2.25
C ASP A 103 -1.53 -18.96 1.77
N ALA A 104 -1.01 -18.12 2.68
CA ALA A 104 -0.34 -16.88 2.31
C ALA A 104 0.92 -17.12 1.44
N GLU A 105 1.73 -18.15 1.75
CA GLU A 105 2.89 -18.52 0.92
C GLU A 105 2.47 -19.05 -0.47
N ARG A 106 1.31 -19.72 -0.58
CA ARG A 106 0.74 -20.07 -1.90
C ARG A 106 0.31 -18.84 -2.67
N GLN A 107 -0.25 -17.83 -2.01
CA GLN A 107 -0.61 -16.56 -2.66
C GLN A 107 0.60 -15.87 -3.27
N ILE A 108 1.75 -15.84 -2.57
CA ILE A 108 2.98 -15.24 -3.11
C ILE A 108 3.40 -15.91 -4.42
N LYS A 109 3.25 -17.24 -4.53
CA LYS A 109 3.55 -17.98 -5.77
C LYS A 109 2.56 -17.65 -6.88
N GLU A 110 1.27 -17.58 -6.55
CA GLU A 110 0.21 -17.17 -7.49
C GLU A 110 0.47 -15.76 -8.04
N ASP A 111 0.87 -14.82 -7.18
CA ASP A 111 1.20 -13.44 -7.59
C ASP A 111 2.42 -13.38 -8.51
N LEU A 112 3.43 -14.21 -8.26
CA LEU A 112 4.60 -14.34 -9.14
C LEU A 112 4.21 -14.89 -10.52
N GLU A 113 3.29 -15.86 -10.60
CA GLU A 113 2.76 -16.39 -11.86
C GLU A 113 1.93 -15.34 -12.62
N ILE A 114 1.10 -14.57 -11.90
CA ILE A 114 0.34 -13.45 -12.47
C ILE A 114 1.30 -12.41 -13.05
N PHE A 115 2.34 -12.03 -12.31
CA PHE A 115 3.35 -11.09 -12.77
C PHE A 115 4.14 -11.63 -13.97
N ASP A 116 4.53 -12.91 -13.96
CA ASP A 116 5.24 -13.54 -15.08
C ASP A 116 4.42 -13.51 -16.38
N ASN A 117 3.13 -13.86 -16.29
CA ASN A 117 2.22 -13.79 -17.43
C ASN A 117 2.09 -12.36 -17.97
N LEU A 118 1.99 -11.37 -17.08
CA LEU A 118 1.93 -9.97 -17.45
C LEU A 118 3.25 -9.48 -18.09
N ALA A 119 4.40 -9.84 -17.50
CA ALA A 119 5.71 -9.46 -17.99
C ALA A 119 5.99 -10.06 -19.37
N LYS A 120 5.62 -11.33 -19.59
CA LYS A 120 5.68 -11.99 -20.90
C LYS A 120 4.78 -11.31 -21.92
N PHE A 121 3.53 -11.00 -21.54
CA PHE A 121 2.60 -10.28 -22.40
C PHE A 121 3.12 -8.90 -22.82
N LEU A 122 3.76 -8.17 -21.90
CA LEU A 122 4.36 -6.86 -22.14
C LEU A 122 5.78 -6.93 -22.74
N ALA A 123 6.34 -8.13 -22.91
CA ALA A 123 7.72 -8.37 -23.32
C ALA A 123 8.78 -7.65 -22.46
N ILE A 124 8.55 -7.58 -21.14
CA ILE A 124 9.44 -6.93 -20.17
C ILE A 124 10.32 -8.00 -19.50
N PRO A 125 11.66 -7.96 -19.66
CA PRO A 125 12.56 -8.85 -18.93
C PRO A 125 12.65 -8.43 -17.46
N TYR A 126 12.79 -9.40 -16.56
CA TYR A 126 12.89 -9.15 -15.12
C TYR A 126 13.78 -10.20 -14.42
N ILE A 127 14.19 -9.89 -13.18
CA ILE A 127 14.94 -10.79 -12.31
C ILE A 127 14.17 -10.88 -10.98
N VAL A 128 13.85 -12.10 -10.55
CA VAL A 128 13.24 -12.33 -9.23
C VAL A 128 14.34 -12.42 -8.18
N SER A 129 14.16 -11.69 -7.08
CA SER A 129 15.06 -11.72 -5.93
C SER A 129 14.26 -11.56 -4.65
N LYS A 130 14.60 -12.34 -3.62
CA LYS A 130 14.13 -12.09 -2.25
C LYS A 130 14.97 -10.96 -1.67
N ARG A 131 14.31 -9.86 -1.28
CA ARG A 131 14.99 -8.74 -0.63
C ARG A 131 15.66 -9.23 0.67
N PRO A 132 16.83 -8.69 1.02
CA PRO A 132 17.39 -8.90 2.35
C PRO A 132 16.47 -8.35 3.43
N ASP A 133 16.64 -8.81 4.66
CA ASP A 133 15.79 -8.41 5.80
C ASP A 133 16.07 -6.97 6.29
N TRP A 134 16.94 -6.21 5.61
CA TRP A 134 17.36 -4.85 5.94
C TRP A 134 17.03 -3.82 4.85
#